data_AF-A0A9X9LNY1-F1
#
_entry.id   AF-A0A9X9LNY1-F1
#
_cell.length_a   1.000
_cell.length_b   1.000
_cell.length_c   1.000
_cell.angle_alpha   90.00
_cell.angle_beta   90.00
_cell.angle_gamma   90.00
#
_symmetry.space_group_name_H-M   'P 1'
#
loop_
_entity.id
_entity.type
_entity.pdbx_description
1 polymer ?
#
loop_
_entity_poly.entity_id
_entity_poly.type
_entity_poly.pdbx_seq_one_letter_code
_entity_poly.pdbx_strand_id
1 'polypeptide(L)'
;MAAAAELTLLEKSLGLSKGNKYSAQGERQIPVLQTNNGPSLTGLTTIAAHLVKQANKEYLLGSTAEEKAIVQQWLEYRVTRVDG
;
A
#
# COMPACT_ATOMS: atom_id res chain seq x y z
N MET A 1 -6.37 -12.98 2.98
CA MET A 1 -7.10 -12.10 3.93
C MET A 1 -6.20 -11.19 4.77
N ALA A 2 -4.93 -11.51 5.06
CA ALA A 2 -4.04 -10.65 5.87
C ALA A 2 -3.77 -9.25 5.26
N ALA A 3 -3.46 -9.20 3.96
CA ALA A 3 -3.08 -7.94 3.28
C ALA A 3 -4.15 -6.84 3.34
N ALA A 4 -5.44 -7.18 3.25
CA ALA A 4 -6.53 -6.19 3.35
C ALA A 4 -6.67 -5.62 4.78
N ALA A 5 -6.43 -6.44 5.80
CA ALA A 5 -6.45 -6.00 7.19
C ALA A 5 -5.25 -5.08 7.49
N GLU A 6 -4.06 -5.41 6.97
CA GLU A 6 -2.87 -4.55 7.05
C GLU A 6 -3.10 -3.19 6.42
N LEU A 7 -3.68 -3.15 5.21
CA LEU A 7 -4.01 -1.90 4.54
C LEU A 7 -5.02 -1.08 5.35
N THR A 8 -6.05 -1.70 5.91
CA THR A 8 -7.03 -1.03 6.77
C THR A 8 -6.38 -0.43 8.03
N LEU A 9 -5.40 -1.13 8.61
CA LEU A 9 -4.64 -0.61 9.75
C LEU A 9 -3.74 0.56 9.35
N LEU A 10 -3.11 0.48 8.19
CA LEU A 10 -2.30 1.56 7.63
C LEU A 10 -3.15 2.82 7.37
N GLU A 11 -4.34 2.70 6.81
CA GLU A 11 -5.25 3.83 6.64
C GLU A 11 -5.54 4.55 7.96
N LYS A 12 -5.85 3.75 8.99
CA LYS A 12 -6.15 4.27 10.32
C LYS A 12 -4.94 4.98 10.93
N SER A 13 -3.74 4.42 10.80
CA SER A 13 -2.52 5.04 11.33
C SER A 13 -2.11 6.29 10.55
N LEU A 14 -2.42 6.35 9.25
CA LEU A 14 -2.22 7.52 8.42
C LEU A 14 -3.21 8.64 8.73
N GLY A 15 -4.34 8.34 9.39
CA GLY A 15 -5.39 9.29 9.73
C GLY A 15 -6.43 9.47 8.62
N LEU A 16 -6.51 8.52 7.68
CA LEU A 16 -7.51 8.53 6.62
C LEU A 16 -8.88 8.10 7.17
N SER A 17 -9.95 8.75 6.71
CA SER A 17 -11.31 8.32 7.02
C SER A 17 -11.59 6.96 6.37
N LYS A 18 -12.11 6.00 7.15
CA LYS A 18 -12.49 4.67 6.65
C LYS A 18 -13.47 4.79 5.48
N GLY A 19 -12.98 4.59 4.26
CA GLY A 19 -13.79 4.67 3.04
C GLY A 19 -13.34 3.74 1.92
N ASN A 20 -12.10 3.24 1.96
CA ASN A 20 -11.59 2.37 0.92
C ASN A 20 -12.11 0.94 1.08
N LYS A 21 -12.47 0.34 -0.05
CA LYS A 21 -12.88 -1.06 -0.13
C LYS A 21 -11.76 -1.86 -0.77
N TYR A 22 -11.23 -2.81 -0.01
CA TYR A 22 -10.22 -3.74 -0.47
C TYR A 22 -10.87 -5.05 -0.89
N SER A 23 -10.51 -5.55 -2.07
CA SER A 23 -10.79 -6.91 -2.51
C SER A 23 -9.48 -7.68 -2.69
N ALA A 24 -9.57 -8.97 -2.98
CA ALA A 24 -8.40 -9.81 -3.26
C ALA A 24 -8.59 -10.51 -4.61
N GLN A 25 -7.54 -10.56 -5.42
CA GLN A 25 -7.55 -11.16 -6.75
C GLN A 25 -6.59 -12.36 -6.83
N GLY A 26 -7.09 -13.46 -7.40
CA GLY A 26 -6.33 -14.69 -7.67
C GLY A 26 -6.06 -15.56 -6.44
N GLU A 27 -5.41 -16.69 -6.66
CA GLU A 27 -5.06 -17.65 -5.59
C GLU A 27 -4.10 -17.06 -4.56
N ARG A 28 -3.19 -16.18 -5.00
CA ARG A 28 -2.25 -15.45 -4.14
C ARG A 28 -2.91 -14.33 -3.32
N GLN A 29 -4.23 -14.13 -3.44
CA GLN A 29 -4.99 -13.16 -2.65
C GLN A 29 -4.40 -11.74 -2.69
N ILE A 30 -3.97 -11.30 -3.88
CA ILE A 30 -3.31 -10.01 -4.08
C ILE A 30 -4.34 -8.91 -3.81
N PRO A 31 -4.06 -7.92 -2.93
CA PRO A 31 -5.03 -6.89 -2.59
C PRO A 31 -5.27 -5.96 -3.78
N VAL A 32 -6.53 -5.57 -3.95
CA VAL A 32 -7.00 -4.63 -4.95
C VAL A 32 -7.80 -3.53 -4.25
N LEU A 33 -7.47 -2.27 -4.55
CA LEU A 33 -8.20 -1.09 -4.11
C LEU A 33 -8.99 -0.52 -5.29
N GLN A 34 -10.31 -0.48 -5.14
CA GLN A 34 -11.18 0.26 -6.05
C GLN A 34 -11.11 1.75 -5.71
N THR A 35 -10.58 2.56 -6.63
CA THR A 35 -10.53 4.01 -6.46
C THR A 35 -11.75 4.66 -7.12
N ASN A 36 -12.31 5.70 -6.51
CA ASN A 36 -13.48 6.40 -7.07
C ASN A 36 -13.13 7.31 -8.26
N ASN A 37 -11.84 7.68 -8.41
CA ASN A 37 -11.37 8.70 -9.34
C ASN A 37 -10.30 8.19 -10.32
N GLY A 38 -10.22 6.88 -10.59
CA GLY A 38 -9.18 6.33 -11.45
C GLY A 38 -9.20 4.81 -11.62
N PRO A 39 -8.17 4.23 -12.24
CA PRO A 39 -8.02 2.79 -12.35
C PRO A 39 -7.92 2.12 -10.97
N SER A 40 -8.33 0.86 -10.89
CA SER A 40 -8.13 0.05 -9.68
C SER A 40 -6.64 -0.17 -9.44
N LEU A 41 -6.20 -0.03 -8.20
CA LEU A 41 -4.82 -0.25 -7.80
C LEU A 41 -4.66 -1.67 -7.30
N THR A 42 -3.60 -2.36 -7.73
CA THR A 42 -3.34 -3.76 -7.36
C THR A 42 -1.97 -3.89 -6.72
N GLY A 43 -1.89 -4.70 -5.67
CA GLY A 43 -0.65 -5.00 -4.95
C GLY A 43 -0.49 -4.18 -3.67
N LEU A 44 0.05 -4.83 -2.63
CA LEU A 44 0.15 -4.27 -1.29
C LEU A 44 0.97 -2.97 -1.25
N THR A 45 2.16 -2.99 -1.84
CA THR A 45 3.11 -1.86 -1.83
C THR A 45 2.59 -0.69 -2.65
N THR A 46 1.97 -0.96 -3.81
CA THR A 46 1.31 0.04 -4.66
C THR A 46 0.18 0.75 -3.91
N ILE A 47 -0.70 -0.02 -3.26
CA ILE A 47 -1.82 0.54 -2.51
C ILE A 47 -1.31 1.31 -1.29
N ALA A 48 -0.35 0.77 -0.54
CA ALA A 48 0.24 1.46 0.61
C ALA A 48 0.84 2.82 0.23
N ALA A 49 1.61 2.88 -0.87
CA ALA A 49 2.17 4.12 -1.37
C ALA A 49 1.09 5.14 -1.78
N HIS A 50 -0.02 4.67 -2.36
CA HIS A 50 -1.16 5.53 -2.67
C HIS A 50 -1.80 6.12 -1.40
N LEU A 51 -2.01 5.31 -0.36
CA LEU A 51 -2.57 5.79 0.91
C LEU A 51 -1.67 6.83 1.58
N VAL A 52 -0.35 6.62 1.54
CA VAL A 52 0.63 7.58 2.08
C VAL A 52 0.54 8.93 1.36
N LYS A 53 0.39 8.91 0.02
CA LYS A 53 0.18 10.13 -0.78
C LYS A 53 -1.17 10.78 -0.46
N GLN A 54 -2.24 10.00 -0.34
CA GLN A 54 -3.57 10.48 0.02
C GLN A 54 -3.57 11.16 1.40
N ALA A 55 -2.78 10.66 2.35
CA ALA A 55 -2.63 11.24 3.67
C ALA A 55 -1.70 12.47 3.71
N ASN A 56 -1.16 12.90 2.56
CA ASN A 56 -0.19 13.98 2.43
C ASN A 56 1.08 13.75 3.27
N LYS A 57 1.52 12.48 3.41
CA LYS A 57 2.69 12.06 4.20
C LYS A 57 3.77 11.44 3.31
N GLU A 58 4.00 12.02 2.13
CA GLU A 58 4.93 11.48 1.13
C GLU A 58 6.36 11.29 1.64
N TYR A 59 6.77 12.02 2.68
CA TYR A 59 8.06 11.84 3.35
C TYR A 59 8.26 10.41 3.90
N LEU A 60 7.20 9.66 4.18
CA LEU A 60 7.28 8.24 4.57
C LEU A 60 7.77 7.33 3.43
N LEU A 61 7.70 7.80 2.18
CA LEU A 61 8.25 7.11 1.01
C LEU A 61 9.70 7.52 0.71
N GLY A 62 10.32 8.33 1.58
CA GLY A 62 11.65 8.91 1.40
C GLY A 62 11.59 10.34 0.87
N SER A 63 12.47 11.20 1.39
CA SER A 63 12.55 12.62 1.03
C SER A 63 13.61 12.88 -0.04
N THR A 64 14.65 12.03 -0.12
CA THR A 64 15.67 12.07 -1.18
C THR A 64 15.53 10.91 -2.16
N ALA A 65 16.28 10.93 -3.26
CA ALA A 65 16.30 9.83 -4.22
C ALA A 65 16.86 8.54 -3.60
N GLU A 66 17.88 8.67 -2.76
CA GLU A 66 18.52 7.58 -2.04
C GLU A 66 17.55 6.96 -1.04
N GLU A 67 16.89 7.77 -0.21
CA GLU A 67 15.89 7.26 0.74
C GLU A 67 14.74 6.56 0.03
N LYS A 68 14.25 7.14 -1.09
CA LYS A 68 13.21 6.52 -1.91
C LYS A 68 13.64 5.15 -2.42
N ALA A 69 14.88 5.02 -2.89
CA ALA A 69 15.41 3.75 -3.37
C ALA A 69 15.47 2.70 -2.25
N ILE A 70 15.95 3.08 -1.05
CA ILE A 70 16.00 2.19 0.11
C ILE A 70 14.61 1.76 0.55
N VAL A 71 13.64 2.69 0.61
CA VAL A 71 12.25 2.35 0.95
C VAL A 71 11.67 1.35 -0.06
N GLN A 72 11.86 1.58 -1.37
CA GLN A 72 11.40 0.65 -2.40
C GLN A 72 12.03 -0.73 -2.28
N GLN A 73 13.33 -0.80 -1.99
CA GLN A 73 14.03 -2.06 -1.78
C GLN A 73 13.43 -2.86 -0.60
N TRP A 74 13.12 -2.22 0.52
CA TRP A 74 12.49 -2.90 1.66
C TRP A 74 11.05 -3.33 1.38
N LEU A 75 10.31 -2.53 0.61
CA LEU A 75 8.96 -2.89 0.16
C LEU A 75 8.98 -4.12 -0.75
N GLU A 76 9.94 -4.20 -1.67
CA GLU A 76 10.16 -5.38 -2.52
C GLU A 76 10.56 -6.60 -1.70
N TYR A 77 11.52 -6.44 -0.78
CA TYR A 77 11.95 -7.52 0.11
C TYR A 77 10.78 -8.08 0.91
N ARG A 78 9.92 -7.21 1.45
CA ARG A 78 8.73 -7.62 2.21
C ARG A 78 7.79 -8.49 1.35
N VAL A 79 7.47 -8.10 0.12
CA VAL A 79 6.53 -8.89 -0.71
C VAL A 79 7.13 -10.14 -1.35
N THR A 80 8.46 -10.18 -1.53
CA THR A 80 9.14 -11.31 -2.21
C THR A 80 9.75 -12.33 -1.25
N ARG A 81 10.18 -11.90 -0.05
CA ARG A 81 10.91 -12.75 0.89
C ARG A 81 10.16 -13.04 2.18
N VAL A 82 9.27 -12.16 2.61
CA VAL A 82 8.52 -12.32 3.88
C VAL A 82 7.12 -12.88 3.61
N ASP A 83 6.42 -12.33 2.61
CA ASP A 83 5.09 -12.82 2.19
C ASP A 83 5.13 -13.95 1.13
N GLY A 84 6.32 -14.23 0.60
CA GLY A 84 6.55 -15.16 -0.52
C GLY A 84 6.48 -16.63 -0.15
#